data_AF-A0A345IJI4-F1
#
_entry.id   AF-A0A345IJI4-F1
#
_cell.length_a   1.000
_cell.length_b   1.000
_cell.length_c   1.000
_cell.angle_alpha   90.00
_cell.angle_beta   90.00
_cell.angle_gamma   90.00
#
_symmetry.space_group_name_H-M   'P 1'
#
loop_
_entity.id
_entity.type
_entity.pdbx_description
1 polymer ?
#
loop_
_entity_poly.entity_id
_entity_poly.type
_entity_poly.pdbx_seq_one_letter_code
_entity_poly.pdbx_strand_id
1 'polypeptide(L)'
;MDTLKKAGAMLPHLDLFQSMLDLRRLLQLAAHMKERGDRAMLISGTEITLIGGESLSAPEIVTSKGETVDAATAYRVLGQLEGYDAPEYAVNREALAALNARAVAELEGSDALRAFGETLARISAAPTDPAGPERPGTDRAASERATSERSARPRRTPDAETPRSEAAEQPTDDSAPAA
;
A
#
# COMPACT_ATOMS: atom_id res chain seq x y z
N MET A 1 -3.95 -14.24 27.66
CA MET A 1 -4.07 -15.47 26.84
C MET A 1 -4.77 -15.23 25.51
N ASP A 2 -5.78 -14.37 25.41
CA ASP A 2 -6.59 -14.24 24.18
C ASP A 2 -5.81 -13.80 22.93
N THR A 3 -4.76 -13.00 23.05
CA THR A 3 -3.90 -12.63 21.92
C THR A 3 -3.32 -13.85 21.20
N LEU A 4 -2.86 -14.86 21.95
CA LEU A 4 -2.35 -16.12 21.39
C LEU A 4 -3.46 -16.98 20.79
N LYS A 5 -4.67 -16.99 21.39
CA LYS A 5 -5.83 -17.69 20.81
C LYS A 5 -6.28 -17.06 19.49
N LYS A 6 -6.31 -15.71 19.44
CA LYS A 6 -6.65 -14.92 18.24
C LYS A 6 -5.59 -15.11 17.14
N ALA A 7 -4.30 -15.16 17.50
CA ALA A 7 -3.22 -15.49 16.56
C ALA A 7 -3.30 -16.95 16.06
N GLY A 8 -3.61 -17.92 16.93
CA GLY A 8 -3.80 -19.32 16.54
C GLY A 8 -4.95 -19.51 15.53
N ALA A 9 -6.04 -18.77 15.70
CA ALA A 9 -7.16 -18.75 14.76
C ALA A 9 -6.84 -18.10 13.40
N MET A 10 -5.72 -17.38 13.28
CA MET A 10 -5.24 -16.80 12.01
C MET A 10 -4.30 -17.74 11.23
N LEU A 11 -3.74 -18.78 11.86
CA LEU A 11 -2.82 -19.72 11.21
C LEU A 11 -3.39 -20.40 9.95
N PRO A 12 -4.69 -20.78 9.87
CA PRO A 12 -5.27 -21.36 8.64
C PRO A 12 -5.31 -20.39 7.45
N HIS A 13 -5.11 -19.09 7.66
CA HIS A 13 -5.19 -18.04 6.64
C HIS A 13 -3.81 -17.53 6.18
N LEU A 14 -2.72 -18.19 6.59
CA LEU A 14 -1.35 -17.78 6.21
C LEU A 14 -1.11 -17.79 4.69
N ASP A 15 -1.61 -18.81 3.98
CA ASP A 15 -1.48 -18.92 2.54
C ASP A 15 -2.22 -17.78 1.80
N LEU A 16 -3.39 -17.37 2.33
CA LEU A 16 -4.13 -16.20 1.84
C LEU A 16 -3.32 -14.91 2.06
N PHE A 17 -2.71 -14.72 3.23
CA PHE A 17 -1.85 -13.56 3.48
C PHE A 17 -0.63 -13.52 2.55
N GLN A 18 0.00 -14.67 2.28
CA GLN A 18 1.11 -14.73 1.32
C GLN A 18 0.65 -14.39 -0.09
N SER A 19 -0.49 -14.93 -0.55
CA SER A 19 -1.07 -14.60 -1.85
C SER A 19 -1.39 -13.11 -1.99
N MET A 20 -1.97 -12.48 -0.95
CA MET A 20 -2.25 -11.04 -0.95
C MET A 20 -0.98 -10.19 -0.96
N LEU A 21 0.08 -10.60 -0.23
CA LEU A 21 1.37 -9.93 -0.22
C LEU A 21 2.07 -10.02 -1.60
N ASP A 22 2.06 -11.21 -2.20
CA ASP A 22 2.62 -11.50 -3.50
C ASP A 22 1.93 -10.70 -4.61
N LEU A 23 0.59 -10.66 -4.62
CA LEU A 23 -0.19 -9.85 -5.57
C LEU A 23 0.04 -8.34 -5.37
N ARG A 24 0.14 -7.88 -4.12
CA ARG A 24 0.49 -6.48 -3.80
C ARG A 24 1.85 -6.08 -4.37
N ARG A 25 2.86 -6.94 -4.28
CA ARG A 25 4.19 -6.72 -4.88
C ARG A 25 4.10 -6.60 -6.41
N LEU A 26 3.32 -7.47 -7.07
CA LEU A 26 3.11 -7.41 -8.52
C LEU A 26 2.43 -6.10 -8.97
N LEU A 27 1.43 -5.64 -8.22
CA LEU A 27 0.75 -4.35 -8.43
C LEU A 27 1.72 -3.15 -8.30
N GLN A 28 2.66 -3.21 -7.35
CA GLN A 28 3.66 -2.16 -7.16
C GLN A 28 4.73 -2.15 -8.24
N LEU A 29 5.15 -3.33 -8.70
CA LEU A 29 6.05 -3.46 -9.84
C LEU A 29 5.40 -2.87 -11.10
N ALA A 30 4.12 -3.16 -11.35
CA ALA A 30 3.35 -2.55 -12.43
C ALA A 30 3.21 -1.02 -12.29
N ALA A 31 3.03 -0.51 -11.07
CA ALA A 31 3.01 0.93 -10.81
C ALA A 31 4.38 1.58 -11.07
N HIS A 32 5.47 0.96 -10.62
CA HIS A 32 6.84 1.43 -10.84
C HIS A 32 7.20 1.48 -12.33
N MET A 33 6.86 0.42 -13.09
CA MET A 33 6.99 0.40 -14.55
C MET A 33 6.26 1.57 -15.20
N LYS A 34 5.02 1.84 -14.77
CA LYS A 34 4.21 2.96 -15.29
C LYS A 34 4.81 4.33 -14.94
N GLU A 35 5.32 4.51 -13.74
CA GLU A 35 5.99 5.74 -13.28
C GLU A 35 7.27 6.02 -14.06
N ARG A 36 8.05 4.98 -14.37
CA ARG A 36 9.32 5.08 -15.12
C ARG A 36 9.16 5.11 -16.65
N GLY A 37 7.97 4.74 -17.15
CA GLY A 37 7.69 4.66 -18.59
C GLY A 37 8.16 3.35 -19.25
N ASP A 38 8.38 2.29 -18.47
CA ASP A 38 8.69 0.97 -18.99
C ASP A 38 7.49 0.40 -19.77
N ARG A 39 7.80 -0.31 -20.85
CA ARG A 39 6.79 -0.88 -21.77
C ARG A 39 6.67 -2.39 -21.57
N ALA A 40 7.78 -3.04 -21.25
CA ALA A 40 7.87 -4.47 -21.05
C ALA A 40 8.81 -4.82 -19.89
N MET A 41 8.68 -6.05 -19.43
CA MET A 41 9.50 -6.65 -18.39
C MET A 41 9.78 -8.10 -18.76
N LEU A 42 10.98 -8.55 -18.46
CA LEU A 42 11.38 -9.95 -18.42
C LEU A 42 11.63 -10.32 -16.96
N ILE A 43 11.12 -11.47 -16.51
CA ILE A 43 11.41 -12.01 -15.17
C ILE A 43 11.93 -13.44 -15.30
N SER A 44 13.15 -13.66 -14.82
CA SER A 44 13.72 -14.97 -14.53
C SER A 44 13.63 -15.26 -13.02
N GLY A 45 13.94 -16.49 -12.61
CA GLY A 45 13.99 -16.86 -11.20
C GLY A 45 15.03 -16.09 -10.34
N THR A 46 15.93 -15.33 -10.98
CA THR A 46 17.04 -14.60 -10.31
C THR A 46 17.12 -13.12 -10.63
N GLU A 47 16.48 -12.63 -11.70
CA GLU A 47 16.60 -11.25 -12.16
C GLU A 47 15.31 -10.71 -12.78
N ILE A 48 14.98 -9.46 -12.47
CA ILE A 48 13.95 -8.65 -13.13
C ILE A 48 14.64 -7.69 -14.09
N THR A 49 14.32 -7.78 -15.39
CA THR A 49 14.73 -6.80 -16.40
C THR A 49 13.54 -5.95 -16.82
N LEU A 50 13.61 -4.66 -16.55
CA LEU A 50 12.59 -3.66 -16.87
C LEU A 50 13.02 -2.85 -18.09
N ILE A 51 12.20 -2.81 -19.14
CA ILE A 51 12.54 -2.32 -20.48
C ILE A 51 11.73 -1.05 -20.81
N GLY A 52 12.40 0.10 -20.79
CA GLY A 52 11.81 1.42 -21.02
C GLY A 52 12.57 2.28 -22.03
N GLY A 53 12.83 3.54 -21.67
CA GLY A 53 13.79 4.39 -22.40
C GLY A 53 15.24 3.98 -22.14
N GLU A 54 15.49 3.49 -20.92
CA GLU A 54 16.69 2.76 -20.53
C GLU A 54 16.25 1.37 -20.02
N SER A 55 17.16 0.39 -20.04
CA SER A 55 16.93 -0.93 -19.48
C SER A 55 17.58 -1.03 -18.10
N LEU A 56 16.84 -1.52 -17.11
CA LEU A 56 17.36 -1.83 -15.78
C LEU A 56 17.21 -3.32 -15.52
N SER A 57 18.30 -4.00 -15.19
CA SER A 57 18.31 -5.40 -14.74
C SER A 57 18.83 -5.45 -13.30
N ALA A 58 18.09 -6.12 -12.41
CA ALA A 58 18.48 -6.32 -11.01
C ALA A 58 17.76 -7.54 -10.41
N PRO A 59 18.36 -8.22 -9.41
CA PRO A 59 17.69 -9.29 -8.65
C PRO A 59 16.52 -8.77 -7.79
N GLU A 60 16.49 -7.47 -7.52
CA GLU A 60 15.56 -6.82 -6.62
C GLU A 60 15.29 -5.39 -7.10
N ILE A 61 14.02 -4.98 -7.12
CA ILE A 61 13.57 -3.64 -7.51
C ILE A 61 12.98 -2.94 -6.29
N VAL A 62 13.56 -1.79 -5.92
CA VAL A 62 12.99 -0.89 -4.91
C VAL A 62 12.11 0.14 -5.61
N THR A 63 10.82 0.11 -5.29
CA THR A 63 9.83 1.04 -5.87
C THR A 63 9.95 2.45 -5.28
N SER A 64 9.33 3.43 -5.94
CA SER A 64 9.24 4.83 -5.48
C SER A 64 8.64 5.01 -4.08
N LYS A 65 7.89 4.01 -3.59
CA LYS A 65 7.26 3.98 -2.27
C LYS A 65 8.10 3.27 -1.21
N GLY A 66 9.32 2.84 -1.55
CA GLY A 66 10.20 2.10 -0.66
C GLY A 66 9.79 0.64 -0.44
N GLU A 67 8.84 0.11 -1.21
CA GLU A 67 8.51 -1.32 -1.19
C GLU A 67 9.40 -2.08 -2.18
N THR A 68 9.84 -3.26 -1.76
CA THR A 68 10.88 -4.05 -2.41
C THR A 68 10.29 -5.30 -3.06
N VAL A 69 10.64 -5.54 -4.32
CA VAL A 69 10.14 -6.67 -5.11
C VAL A 69 11.31 -7.50 -5.63
N ASP A 70 11.43 -8.74 -5.15
CA ASP A 70 12.45 -9.70 -5.56
C ASP A 70 12.03 -10.53 -6.78
N ALA A 71 13.02 -10.89 -7.61
CA ALA A 71 12.81 -11.66 -8.84
C ALA A 71 12.13 -13.02 -8.60
N ALA A 72 12.55 -13.75 -7.56
CA ALA A 72 12.05 -15.09 -7.27
C ALA A 72 10.54 -15.09 -6.92
N THR A 73 10.07 -14.11 -6.13
CA THR A 73 8.64 -13.93 -5.86
C THR A 73 7.90 -13.53 -7.13
N ALA A 74 8.41 -12.55 -7.89
CA ALA A 74 7.73 -12.09 -9.09
C ALA A 74 7.63 -13.21 -10.17
N TYR A 75 8.68 -14.02 -10.34
CA TYR A 75 8.69 -15.22 -11.19
C TYR A 75 7.63 -16.24 -10.76
N ARG A 76 7.59 -16.59 -9.46
CA ARG A 76 6.60 -17.53 -8.91
C ARG A 76 5.16 -17.05 -9.17
N VAL A 77 4.90 -15.77 -8.93
CA VAL A 77 3.57 -15.17 -9.11
C VAL A 77 3.18 -15.15 -10.58
N LEU A 78 4.08 -14.76 -11.49
CA LEU A 78 3.79 -14.81 -12.92
C LEU A 78 3.52 -16.23 -13.40
N GLY A 79 4.31 -17.23 -13.01
CA GLY A 79 4.05 -18.63 -13.37
C GLY A 79 2.70 -19.16 -12.86
N GLN A 80 2.27 -18.74 -11.66
CA GLN A 80 0.94 -19.06 -11.13
C GLN A 80 -0.19 -18.38 -11.93
N LEU A 81 0.00 -17.13 -12.39
CA LEU A 81 -1.02 -16.37 -13.12
C LEU A 81 -1.09 -16.75 -14.61
N GLU A 82 0.04 -17.04 -15.23
CA GLU A 82 0.16 -17.51 -16.62
C GLU A 82 -0.25 -18.99 -16.77
N GLY A 83 -0.03 -19.81 -15.74
CA GLY A 83 -0.48 -21.21 -15.71
C GLY A 83 0.39 -22.19 -16.49
N TYR A 84 1.58 -21.78 -16.92
CA TYR A 84 2.61 -22.63 -17.51
C TYR A 84 3.97 -22.32 -16.88
N ASP A 85 4.87 -23.31 -16.87
CA ASP A 85 6.26 -23.13 -16.46
C ASP A 85 7.12 -22.73 -17.66
N ALA A 86 7.91 -21.67 -17.51
CA ALA A 86 8.81 -21.14 -18.52
C ALA A 86 10.07 -20.56 -17.85
N PRO A 87 11.26 -20.70 -18.45
CA PRO A 87 12.52 -20.24 -17.85
C PRO A 87 12.58 -18.71 -17.63
N GLU A 88 11.77 -17.96 -18.37
CA GLU A 88 11.61 -16.51 -18.27
C GLU A 88 10.19 -16.12 -18.70
N TYR A 89 9.57 -15.17 -17.98
CA TYR A 89 8.27 -14.61 -18.32
C TYR A 89 8.44 -13.22 -18.93
N ALA A 90 7.96 -13.05 -20.17
CA ALA A 90 7.97 -11.78 -20.89
C ALA A 90 6.57 -11.14 -20.85
N VAL A 91 6.43 -10.05 -20.10
CA VAL A 91 5.13 -9.40 -19.86
C VAL A 91 5.20 -7.92 -20.22
N ASN A 92 4.30 -7.47 -21.09
CA ASN A 92 4.13 -6.03 -21.36
C ASN A 92 3.22 -5.38 -20.31
N ARG A 93 3.24 -4.06 -20.23
CA ARG A 93 2.49 -3.29 -19.21
C ARG A 93 0.98 -3.59 -19.24
N GLU A 94 0.41 -3.74 -20.43
CA GLU A 94 -1.02 -4.00 -20.63
C GLU A 94 -1.41 -5.42 -20.18
N ALA A 95 -0.59 -6.43 -20.50
CA ALA A 95 -0.76 -7.80 -20.04
C ALA A 95 -0.60 -7.90 -18.52
N LEU A 96 0.42 -7.24 -17.95
CA LEU A 96 0.63 -7.20 -16.50
C LEU A 96 -0.56 -6.56 -15.77
N ALA A 97 -1.17 -5.51 -16.34
CA ALA A 97 -2.39 -4.92 -15.80
C ALA A 97 -3.59 -5.87 -15.88
N ALA A 98 -3.74 -6.62 -16.98
CA ALA A 98 -4.80 -7.62 -17.14
C ALA A 98 -4.65 -8.82 -16.19
N LEU A 99 -3.44 -9.34 -16.02
CA LEU A 99 -3.11 -10.40 -15.05
C LEU A 99 -3.44 -9.96 -13.62
N ASN A 100 -3.00 -8.76 -13.23
CA ASN A 100 -3.32 -8.18 -11.93
C ASN A 100 -4.84 -8.03 -11.72
N ALA A 101 -5.57 -7.52 -12.71
CA ALA A 101 -7.02 -7.36 -12.61
C ALA A 101 -7.75 -8.71 -12.46
N ARG A 102 -7.30 -9.75 -13.20
CA ARG A 102 -7.82 -11.11 -13.08
C ARG A 102 -7.55 -11.69 -11.68
N ALA A 103 -6.32 -11.57 -11.20
CA ALA A 103 -5.89 -12.07 -9.89
C ALA A 103 -6.64 -11.41 -8.73
N VAL A 104 -6.87 -10.09 -8.80
CA VAL A 104 -7.69 -9.37 -7.81
C VAL A 104 -9.13 -9.87 -7.82
N ALA A 105 -9.76 -10.00 -9.00
CA ALA A 105 -11.14 -10.48 -9.10
C ALA A 105 -11.31 -11.94 -8.61
N GLU A 106 -10.32 -12.80 -8.87
CA GLU A 106 -10.28 -14.19 -8.40
C GLU A 106 -10.13 -14.26 -6.86
N LEU A 107 -9.24 -13.44 -6.29
CA LEU A 107 -9.06 -13.30 -4.85
C LEU A 107 -10.34 -12.78 -4.15
N GLU A 108 -10.97 -11.74 -4.71
CA GLU A 108 -12.24 -11.17 -4.20
C GLU A 108 -13.39 -12.19 -4.22
N GLY A 109 -13.42 -13.07 -5.22
CA GLY A 109 -14.39 -14.17 -5.31
C GLY A 109 -14.10 -15.37 -4.39
N SER A 110 -12.90 -15.45 -3.81
CA SER A 110 -12.41 -16.67 -3.16
C SER A 110 -13.11 -17.02 -1.83
N ASP A 111 -13.36 -18.31 -1.61
CA ASP A 111 -13.88 -18.83 -0.35
C ASP A 111 -12.88 -18.63 0.81
N ALA A 112 -11.58 -18.60 0.52
CA ALA A 112 -10.54 -18.31 1.50
C ALA A 112 -10.68 -16.89 2.08
N LEU A 113 -10.89 -15.87 1.24
CA LEU A 113 -11.11 -14.50 1.69
C LEU A 113 -12.42 -14.36 2.50
N ARG A 114 -13.47 -15.10 2.12
CA ARG A 114 -14.73 -15.16 2.89
C ARG A 114 -14.52 -15.80 4.26
N ALA A 115 -13.86 -16.95 4.33
CA ALA A 115 -13.56 -17.66 5.58
C ALA A 115 -12.66 -16.84 6.51
N PHE A 116 -11.71 -16.07 5.96
CA PHE A 116 -10.93 -15.09 6.71
C PHE A 116 -11.81 -14.00 7.31
N GLY A 117 -12.72 -13.41 6.53
CA GLY A 117 -13.69 -12.42 6.99
C GLY A 117 -14.59 -12.92 8.13
N GLU A 118 -15.11 -14.15 8.02
CA GLU A 118 -15.86 -14.80 9.10
C GLU A 118 -15.02 -15.02 10.37
N THR A 119 -13.75 -15.39 10.19
CA THR A 119 -12.82 -15.61 11.30
C THR A 119 -12.50 -14.29 12.02
N LEU A 120 -12.28 -13.21 11.27
CA LEU A 120 -12.14 -11.85 11.82
C LEU A 120 -13.38 -11.42 12.61
N ALA A 121 -14.58 -11.60 12.04
CA ALA A 121 -15.83 -11.26 12.70
C ALA A 121 -16.02 -12.04 14.03
N ARG A 122 -15.64 -13.33 14.05
CA ARG A 122 -15.66 -14.16 15.27
C ARG A 122 -14.67 -13.68 16.32
N ILE A 123 -13.49 -13.20 15.91
CA ILE A 123 -12.41 -12.70 16.78
C ILE A 123 -12.70 -11.30 17.33
N SER A 124 -13.41 -10.45 16.58
CA SER A 124 -13.84 -9.11 17.02
C SER A 124 -15.10 -9.16 17.88
N ALA A 125 -16.03 -10.09 17.62
CA ALA A 125 -17.25 -10.29 18.41
C ALA A 125 -17.02 -11.09 19.71
N ALA A 126 -15.90 -11.82 19.83
CA ALA A 126 -15.55 -12.51 21.08
C ALA A 126 -15.35 -11.47 22.21
N PRO A 127 -16.18 -11.49 23.27
CA PRO A 127 -16.08 -10.50 24.34
C PRO A 127 -14.72 -10.60 25.01
N THR A 128 -14.06 -9.45 25.18
CA THR A 128 -12.93 -9.32 26.10
C THR A 128 -13.48 -9.57 27.50
N ASP A 129 -13.23 -10.75 28.04
CA ASP A 129 -13.78 -11.23 29.30
C ASP A 129 -13.48 -10.23 30.44
N PRO A 130 -14.48 -9.53 31.00
CA PRO A 130 -14.26 -8.53 32.04
C PRO A 130 -14.09 -9.21 33.40
N ALA A 131 -13.15 -10.14 33.50
CA ALA A 131 -12.69 -10.75 34.75
C ALA A 131 -11.80 -9.77 35.56
N GLY A 132 -12.34 -8.58 35.85
CA GLY A 132 -11.86 -7.64 36.85
C GLY A 132 -12.85 -7.61 38.02
N PRO A 133 -12.40 -7.57 39.27
CA PRO A 133 -13.25 -7.88 40.43
C PRO A 133 -14.38 -6.87 40.62
N GLU A 134 -15.53 -7.39 41.06
CA GLU A 134 -16.72 -6.62 41.40
C GLU A 134 -16.39 -5.45 42.35
N ARG A 135 -16.78 -4.23 41.96
CA ARG A 135 -16.98 -3.12 42.91
C ARG A 135 -18.48 -2.95 43.14
N PRO A 136 -19.00 -3.21 44.34
CA PRO A 136 -20.42 -3.05 44.63
C PRO A 136 -20.79 -1.59 44.93
N GLY A 137 -21.86 -1.09 44.28
CA GLY A 137 -22.62 0.13 44.65
C GLY A 137 -21.88 1.46 44.48
N THR A 138 -22.47 2.51 43.90
CA THR A 138 -23.77 3.07 44.28
C THR A 138 -24.47 3.81 43.12
N ASP A 139 -25.75 3.52 42.93
CA ASP A 139 -26.67 4.43 42.22
C ASP A 139 -26.94 5.71 43.03
N ARG A 140 -26.76 6.89 42.43
CA ARG A 140 -27.65 8.03 42.72
C ARG A 140 -27.68 9.13 41.63
N ALA A 141 -28.72 9.04 40.81
CA ALA A 141 -29.55 10.10 40.21
C ALA A 141 -29.10 11.59 40.15
N ALA A 142 -29.35 12.16 38.96
CA ALA A 142 -29.99 13.46 38.68
C ALA A 142 -29.21 14.80 38.84
N SER A 143 -28.93 15.41 37.68
CA SER A 143 -29.05 16.85 37.33
C SER A 143 -28.60 17.03 35.87
N GLU A 144 -29.48 16.97 34.86
CA GLU A 144 -30.35 18.05 34.35
C GLU A 144 -29.67 19.38 33.94
N ARG A 145 -29.75 19.66 32.62
CA ARG A 145 -29.93 20.95 31.92
C ARG A 145 -28.88 22.07 32.03
N ALA A 146 -28.22 22.32 30.90
CA ALA A 146 -28.29 23.59 30.14
C ALA A 146 -27.85 23.32 28.68
N THR A 147 -28.77 23.10 27.74
CA THR A 147 -29.34 24.10 26.81
C THR A 147 -28.35 24.94 25.99
N SER A 148 -28.41 24.68 24.68
CA SER A 148 -28.47 25.68 23.60
C SER A 148 -27.20 26.39 23.11
N GLU A 149 -27.05 26.26 21.78
CA GLU A 149 -26.71 27.37 20.85
C GLU A 149 -25.26 27.89 20.80
N ARG A 150 -24.70 28.32 19.65
CA ARG A 150 -25.16 28.33 18.24
C ARG A 150 -23.96 28.60 17.32
N SER A 151 -24.13 28.30 16.03
CA SER A 151 -23.19 28.56 14.92
C SER A 151 -22.45 29.90 14.97
N ALA A 152 -21.15 29.91 14.60
CA ALA A 152 -20.66 30.60 13.38
C ALA A 152 -19.12 30.56 13.19
N ARG A 153 -18.68 30.06 12.02
CA ARG A 153 -17.53 30.58 11.24
C ARG A 153 -18.07 31.82 10.46
N PRO A 154 -17.28 32.80 9.93
CA PRO A 154 -15.85 32.69 9.59
C PRO A 154 -14.95 33.98 9.64
N ARG A 155 -13.67 33.80 9.26
CA ARG A 155 -12.72 34.75 8.60
C ARG A 155 -12.39 36.11 9.27
N ARG A 156 -11.10 36.31 9.57
CA ARG A 156 -10.31 37.51 9.19
C ARG A 156 -8.79 37.27 9.24
N THR A 157 -8.12 37.68 8.16
CA THR A 157 -6.71 38.11 8.00
C THR A 157 -6.78 39.47 7.27
N PRO A 158 -5.69 40.22 7.01
CA PRO A 158 -4.31 40.21 7.54
C PRO A 158 -3.89 41.57 8.17
N ASP A 159 -2.61 41.70 8.59
CA ASP A 159 -1.72 42.90 8.75
C ASP A 159 -0.73 42.65 9.92
N ALA A 160 0.49 43.16 10.03
CA ALA A 160 1.45 43.89 9.16
C ALA A 160 2.89 43.63 9.74
N GLU A 161 4.05 44.11 9.28
CA GLU A 161 4.50 44.95 8.13
C GLU A 161 5.98 44.58 7.79
N THR A 162 6.70 45.39 6.99
CA THR A 162 8.13 45.25 6.65
C THR A 162 8.96 46.40 7.28
N PRO A 163 10.29 46.27 7.49
CA PRO A 163 11.26 46.89 6.56
C PRO A 163 12.50 46.01 6.29
N ARG A 164 12.98 45.83 5.04
CA ARG A 164 13.84 46.72 4.21
C ARG A 164 15.27 46.98 4.75
N SER A 165 16.23 46.27 4.14
CA SER A 165 17.50 46.75 3.52
C SER A 165 17.90 45.67 2.50
N GLU A 166 17.96 45.88 1.17
CA GLU A 166 18.89 46.68 0.36
C GLU A 166 20.36 46.23 0.36
N ALA A 167 20.72 45.45 -0.68
CA ALA A 167 21.99 45.35 -1.43
C ALA A 167 21.86 44.13 -2.37
N ALA A 168 21.77 44.28 -3.70
CA ALA A 168 22.90 44.43 -4.64
C ALA A 168 23.74 43.13 -4.78
N GLU A 169 24.04 42.54 -5.94
CA GLU A 169 23.93 42.98 -7.35
C GLU A 169 23.67 41.79 -8.30
N GLN A 170 22.88 42.04 -9.35
CA GLN A 170 23.06 41.51 -10.72
C GLN A 170 23.52 42.71 -11.57
N PRO A 171 24.23 42.58 -12.72
CA PRO A 171 23.75 41.74 -13.84
C PRO A 171 24.81 41.18 -14.84
N THR A 172 24.34 40.38 -15.82
CA THR A 172 24.72 40.33 -17.28
C THR A 172 26.19 40.20 -17.73
N ASP A 173 26.55 39.62 -18.89
CA ASP A 173 25.92 38.75 -19.91
C ASP A 173 27.00 38.40 -20.98
N ASP A 174 26.63 37.56 -21.95
CA ASP A 174 27.06 37.60 -23.36
C ASP A 174 28.26 36.78 -23.90
N SER A 175 28.07 36.40 -25.18
CA SER A 175 29.04 36.09 -26.25
C SER A 175 29.63 34.67 -26.42
N ALA A 176 28.81 33.85 -27.09
CA ALA A 176 29.06 33.26 -28.42
C ALA A 176 30.03 32.05 -28.64
N PRO A 177 29.77 31.21 -29.68
CA PRO A 177 30.60 30.03 -30.02
C PRO A 177 31.52 30.21 -31.25
N ALA A 178 32.66 29.52 -31.22
CA ALA A 178 33.48 29.07 -32.37
C ALA A 178 34.48 28.00 -31.84
N ALA A 179 34.95 27.00 -32.58
CA ALA A 179 34.82 26.67 -34.01
C ALA A 179 34.73 25.15 -34.22
#